data_AF-A0A914BI65-F1
#
_entry.id   AF-A0A914BI65-F1
#
_cell.length_a   1.000
_cell.length_b   1.000
_cell.length_c   1.000
_cell.angle_alpha   90.00
_cell.angle_beta   90.00
_cell.angle_gamma   90.00
#
_symmetry.space_group_name_H-M   'P 1'
#
loop_
_entity.id
_entity.type
_entity.pdbx_description
1 polymer ?
#
loop_
_entity_poly.entity_id
_entity_poly.type
_entity_poly.pdbx_seq_one_letter_code
_entity_poly.pdbx_strand_id
1 'polypeptide(L)'
;MTAESTSSMNTKLSSRLPRYLKLLYGKQCQELIVEARKLMKRELHNTKRVGTMKVDNKNLKDQKQDAKDKCHVSEGIFALPECAVSESIECLVNLAYQTLQEAGSNTPQCAIQLFYTVRNMFEIFCDVVPTYHRDSLQKLSLECALHHNNCMYIVPSPADAGPSVSSILTPAPL
;
A
#
# COMPACT_ATOMS: atom_id res chain seq x y z
N MET A 1 -10.28 -23.42 -50.73
CA MET A 1 -8.95 -22.93 -50.31
C MET A 1 -9.03 -21.80 -49.27
N THR A 2 -10.01 -21.79 -48.35
CA THR A 2 -10.24 -20.66 -47.42
C THR A 2 -10.15 -21.03 -45.93
N ALA A 3 -9.98 -22.32 -45.58
CA ALA A 3 -9.97 -22.78 -44.19
C ALA A 3 -8.58 -22.72 -43.51
N GLU A 4 -7.49 -22.83 -44.27
CA GLU A 4 -6.13 -22.83 -43.69
C GLU A 4 -5.63 -21.41 -43.34
N SER A 5 -6.08 -20.40 -44.07
CA SER A 5 -5.67 -19.01 -43.86
C SER A 5 -6.29 -18.38 -42.60
N THR A 6 -7.50 -18.79 -42.21
CA THR A 6 -8.17 -18.29 -40.99
C THR A 6 -7.58 -18.90 -39.72
N SER A 7 -7.16 -20.17 -39.76
CA SER A 7 -6.48 -20.85 -38.65
C SER A 7 -5.10 -20.23 -38.35
N SER A 8 -4.32 -19.89 -39.38
CA SER A 8 -3.01 -19.23 -39.24
C SER A 8 -3.10 -17.78 -38.71
N MET A 9 -4.17 -17.06 -39.05
CA MET A 9 -4.41 -15.71 -38.53
C MET A 9 -4.88 -15.72 -37.07
N ASN A 10 -5.72 -16.69 -36.68
CA ASN A 10 -6.23 -16.80 -35.31
C ASN A 10 -5.13 -17.20 -34.31
N THR A 11 -4.21 -18.08 -34.72
CA THR A 11 -3.01 -18.45 -33.93
C THR A 11 -2.00 -17.31 -33.79
N LYS A 12 -1.81 -16.48 -34.83
CA LYS A 12 -1.00 -15.25 -34.76
C LYS A 12 -1.63 -14.18 -33.87
N LEU A 13 -2.95 -14.05 -33.85
CA LEU A 13 -3.65 -13.10 -32.99
C LEU A 13 -3.62 -13.56 -31.52
N SER A 14 -3.85 -14.85 -31.28
CA SER A 14 -3.76 -15.50 -29.95
C SER A 14 -2.38 -15.35 -29.31
N SER A 15 -1.31 -15.48 -30.09
CA SER A 15 0.07 -15.30 -29.59
C SER A 15 0.47 -13.84 -29.32
N ARG A 16 -0.25 -12.86 -29.91
CA ARG A 16 0.01 -11.42 -29.71
C ARG A 16 -0.75 -10.82 -28.54
N LEU A 17 -1.93 -11.36 -28.22
CA LEU A 17 -2.79 -10.89 -27.12
C LEU A 17 -2.05 -10.82 -25.76
N PRO A 18 -1.32 -11.87 -25.30
CA PRO A 18 -0.57 -11.79 -24.06
C PRO A 18 0.53 -10.73 -24.06
N ARG A 19 1.18 -10.53 -25.22
CA ARG A 19 2.26 -9.55 -25.38
C ARG A 19 1.71 -8.12 -25.35
N TYR A 20 0.54 -7.89 -25.94
CA TYR A 20 -0.15 -6.61 -25.91
C TYR A 20 -0.66 -6.27 -24.51
N LEU A 21 -1.31 -7.22 -23.82
CA LEU A 21 -1.78 -7.05 -22.44
C LEU A 21 -0.60 -6.72 -21.51
N LYS A 22 0.51 -7.45 -21.58
CA LYS A 22 1.71 -7.16 -20.78
C LYS A 22 2.25 -5.75 -21.00
N LEU A 23 2.23 -5.26 -22.25
CA LEU A 23 2.71 -3.92 -22.58
C LEU A 23 1.76 -2.83 -22.05
N LEU A 24 0.44 -3.04 -22.19
CA LEU A 24 -0.58 -2.14 -21.65
C LEU A 24 -0.49 -2.01 -20.13
N TYR A 25 -0.47 -3.13 -19.41
CA TYR A 25 -0.37 -3.11 -17.95
C TYR A 25 0.98 -2.57 -17.48
N GLY A 26 2.07 -2.85 -18.21
CA GLY A 26 3.37 -2.23 -17.95
C GLY A 26 3.32 -0.70 -18.02
N LYS A 27 2.65 -0.15 -19.05
CA LYS A 27 2.45 1.29 -19.19
C LYS A 27 1.58 1.86 -18.06
N GLN A 28 0.47 1.19 -17.73
CA GLN A 28 -0.41 1.58 -16.62
C GLN A 28 0.35 1.62 -15.29
N CYS A 29 1.17 0.60 -15.00
CA CYS A 29 2.00 0.56 -13.80
C CYS A 29 2.98 1.75 -13.73
N GLN A 30 3.58 2.13 -14.87
CA GLN A 30 4.46 3.30 -14.93
C GLN A 30 3.72 4.60 -14.64
N GLU A 31 2.52 4.78 -15.20
CA GLU A 31 1.67 5.95 -14.96
C GLU A 31 1.29 6.05 -13.47
N LEU A 32 0.92 4.93 -12.85
CA LEU A 32 0.64 4.86 -11.41
C LEU A 32 1.83 5.30 -10.55
N ILE A 33 3.05 4.87 -10.90
CA ILE A 33 4.28 5.30 -10.19
C ILE A 33 4.56 6.79 -10.41
N VAL A 34 4.28 7.33 -11.61
CA VAL A 34 4.42 8.76 -11.89
C VAL A 34 3.46 9.57 -11.02
N GLU A 35 2.19 9.16 -10.94
CA GLU A 35 1.20 9.81 -10.08
C GLU A 35 1.57 9.72 -8.61
N ALA A 36 2.00 8.55 -8.13
CA ALA A 36 2.50 8.36 -6.77
C ALA A 36 3.62 9.35 -6.41
N ARG A 37 4.60 9.54 -7.31
CA ARG A 37 5.67 10.53 -7.10
C ARG A 37 5.18 11.98 -7.09
N LYS A 38 4.14 12.31 -7.88
CA LYS A 38 3.54 13.65 -7.83
C LYS A 38 2.92 13.90 -6.46
N LEU A 39 2.24 12.89 -5.89
CA LEU A 39 1.70 12.97 -4.52
C LEU A 39 2.82 13.18 -3.51
N MET A 40 3.88 12.36 -3.53
CA MET A 40 5.03 12.47 -2.61
C MET A 40 5.70 13.86 -2.59
N LYS A 41 5.62 14.60 -3.70
CA LYS A 41 6.21 15.94 -3.83
C LYS A 41 5.26 17.08 -3.46
N ARG A 42 3.99 16.80 -3.14
CA ARG A 42 3.07 17.80 -2.60
C ARG A 42 3.51 18.24 -1.22
N GLU A 43 3.04 19.41 -0.82
CA GLU A 43 3.29 19.98 0.50
C GLU A 43 2.71 19.08 1.59
N LEU A 44 3.43 18.98 2.71
CA LEU A 44 3.06 18.08 3.81
C LEU A 44 2.17 18.75 4.86
N HIS A 45 2.07 20.07 4.88
CA HIS A 45 1.46 20.82 5.99
C HIS A 45 -0.07 20.70 6.10
N ASN A 46 -0.77 20.30 5.05
CA ASN A 46 -2.20 20.00 5.13
C ASN A 46 -2.40 18.63 5.77
N THR A 47 -3.08 18.57 6.91
CA THR A 47 -3.21 17.35 7.72
C THR A 47 -4.63 16.94 8.00
N LYS A 48 -4.85 15.62 8.09
CA LYS A 48 -6.09 14.98 8.53
C LYS A 48 -5.84 14.08 9.73
N ARG A 49 -6.82 13.97 10.64
CA ARG A 49 -6.77 13.05 11.78
C ARG A 49 -7.15 11.63 11.37
N VAL A 50 -6.36 10.65 11.81
CA VAL A 50 -6.54 9.21 11.59
C VAL A 50 -6.27 8.43 12.88
N GLY A 51 -6.61 7.14 12.90
CA GLY A 51 -6.45 6.25 14.05
C GLY A 51 -7.69 6.18 14.95
N THR A 52 -7.76 5.16 15.81
CA THR A 52 -8.86 4.97 16.76
C THR A 52 -8.32 4.74 18.16
N MET A 53 -8.37 5.75 19.02
CA MET A 53 -8.15 5.55 20.46
C MET A 53 -9.45 5.06 21.10
N LYS A 54 -9.68 3.74 21.12
CA LYS A 54 -10.62 3.16 22.09
C LYS A 54 -9.83 2.72 23.32
N VAL A 55 -9.50 3.68 24.17
CA VAL A 55 -9.07 3.36 25.54
C VAL A 55 -10.34 2.96 26.28
N ASP A 56 -10.62 1.65 26.35
CA ASP A 56 -11.61 1.14 27.29
C ASP A 56 -11.08 1.38 28.71
N ASN A 57 -11.40 2.54 29.28
CA ASN A 57 -11.22 2.88 30.69
C ASN A 57 -12.21 2.05 31.53
N LYS A 58 -12.08 0.73 31.52
CA LYS A 58 -12.80 -0.16 32.42
C LYS A 58 -11.80 -0.84 33.35
N ASN A 59 -11.65 -0.20 34.52
CA ASN A 59 -11.20 -0.76 35.80
C ASN A 59 -9.67 -0.87 36.02
N LEU A 60 -9.04 0.25 36.39
CA LEU A 60 -7.98 0.21 37.40
C LEU A 60 -8.65 0.08 38.78
N LYS A 61 -8.89 -1.16 39.23
CA LYS A 61 -8.91 -1.49 40.65
C LYS A 61 -8.18 -2.81 40.86
N ASP A 62 -7.06 -2.69 41.56
CA ASP A 62 -6.41 -3.68 42.41
C ASP A 62 -6.39 -5.14 41.94
N GLN A 63 -5.21 -5.58 41.50
CA GLN A 63 -4.65 -6.85 41.96
C GLN A 63 -3.14 -6.91 41.71
N LYS A 64 -2.38 -6.86 42.81
CA LYS A 64 -1.08 -7.54 42.92
C LYS A 64 -1.31 -9.01 42.58
N GLN A 65 -0.58 -9.58 41.61
CA GLN A 65 0.05 -10.90 41.77
C GLN A 65 0.94 -11.26 40.55
N ASP A 66 2.19 -11.61 40.89
CA ASP A 66 3.09 -12.59 40.27
C ASP A 66 3.56 -12.47 38.80
N ALA A 67 4.88 -12.26 38.70
CA ALA A 67 5.68 -12.42 37.49
C ALA A 67 5.65 -13.88 36.99
N LYS A 68 4.98 -14.11 35.85
CA LYS A 68 5.28 -15.25 34.98
C LYS A 68 5.16 -14.84 33.52
N ASP A 69 6.34 -14.74 32.92
CA ASP A 69 6.65 -14.35 31.55
C ASP A 69 5.78 -15.10 30.53
N LYS A 70 4.78 -14.42 29.99
CA LYS A 70 4.18 -14.68 28.68
C LYS A 70 4.01 -13.31 28.04
N CYS A 71 4.79 -13.04 27.00
CA CYS A 71 4.68 -11.85 26.16
C CYS A 71 3.31 -11.86 25.46
N HIS A 72 2.27 -11.41 26.17
CA HIS A 72 0.94 -11.25 25.64
C HIS A 72 0.90 -9.90 24.91
N VAL A 73 1.23 -9.93 23.61
CA VAL A 73 1.03 -8.77 22.74
C VAL A 73 -0.47 -8.47 22.75
N SER A 74 -0.88 -7.37 23.38
CA SER A 74 -2.28 -6.94 23.38
C SER A 74 -2.71 -6.60 21.94
N GLU A 75 -3.97 -6.87 21.61
CA GLU A 75 -4.57 -6.69 20.27
C GLU A 75 -4.54 -5.26 19.71
N GLY A 76 -3.90 -4.30 20.40
CA GLY A 76 -3.76 -2.91 19.98
C GLY A 76 -2.32 -2.38 19.89
N ILE A 77 -1.28 -3.18 20.13
CA ILE A 77 0.12 -2.69 20.08
C ILE A 77 0.51 -2.15 18.70
N PHE A 78 -0.05 -2.71 17.64
CA PHE A 78 0.20 -2.28 16.26
C PHE A 78 -0.89 -1.33 15.72
N ALA A 79 -1.88 -0.96 16.55
CA ALA A 79 -2.90 -0.01 16.13
C ALA A 79 -2.31 1.40 16.14
N LEU A 80 -2.49 2.13 15.04
CA LEU A 80 -2.08 3.51 14.95
C LEU A 80 -2.90 4.34 15.97
N PRO A 81 -2.25 5.02 16.95
CA PRO A 81 -2.95 5.92 17.84
C PRO A 81 -3.55 7.09 17.06
N GLU A 82 -4.43 7.85 17.70
CA GLU A 82 -5.00 9.02 17.04
C GLU A 82 -3.89 10.04 16.74
N CYS A 83 -3.63 10.27 15.45
CA CYS A 83 -2.56 11.15 14.99
C CYS A 83 -2.99 11.94 13.75
N ALA A 84 -2.19 12.97 13.43
CA ALA A 84 -2.36 13.73 12.20
C ALA A 84 -1.40 13.18 11.13
N VAL A 85 -1.91 12.99 9.93
CA VAL A 85 -1.15 12.60 8.73
C VAL A 85 -1.40 13.62 7.62
N SER A 86 -0.48 13.74 6.68
CA SER A 86 -0.65 14.66 5.55
C SER A 86 -1.76 14.21 4.58
N GLU A 87 -2.50 15.14 3.98
CA GLU A 87 -3.46 14.82 2.91
C GLU A 87 -2.78 14.13 1.72
N SER A 88 -1.51 14.46 1.47
CA SER A 88 -0.69 13.81 0.44
C SER A 88 -0.55 12.30 0.69
N ILE A 89 -0.25 11.90 1.93
CA ILE A 89 -0.11 10.46 2.24
C ILE A 89 -1.43 9.73 2.16
N GLU A 90 -2.53 10.35 2.58
CA GLU A 90 -3.86 9.76 2.44
C GLU A 90 -4.19 9.51 0.96
N CYS A 91 -3.91 10.48 0.09
CA CYS A 91 -4.09 10.33 -1.34
C CYS A 91 -3.21 9.21 -1.92
N LEU A 92 -1.96 9.07 -1.46
CA LEU A 92 -1.06 8.01 -1.91
C LEU A 92 -1.56 6.63 -1.48
N VAL A 93 -1.99 6.50 -0.23
CA VAL A 93 -2.55 5.26 0.32
C VAL A 93 -3.86 4.88 -0.38
N ASN A 94 -4.74 5.85 -0.66
CA ASN A 94 -5.95 5.61 -1.44
C ASN A 94 -5.65 5.15 -2.87
N LEU A 95 -4.66 5.74 -3.54
CA LEU A 95 -4.21 5.28 -4.87
C LEU A 95 -3.72 3.83 -4.81
N ALA A 96 -2.95 3.47 -3.78
CA ALA A 96 -2.49 2.11 -3.55
C ALA A 96 -3.66 1.13 -3.33
N TYR A 97 -4.62 1.46 -2.47
CA TYR A 97 -5.79 0.63 -2.23
C TYR A 97 -6.64 0.42 -3.48
N GLN A 98 -6.90 1.49 -4.26
CA GLN A 98 -7.63 1.38 -5.52
C GLN A 98 -6.89 0.47 -6.52
N THR A 99 -5.56 0.59 -6.58
CA THR A 99 -4.73 -0.27 -7.44
C THR A 99 -4.79 -1.74 -7.00
N LEU A 100 -4.81 -2.02 -5.69
CA LEU A 100 -4.96 -3.38 -5.16
C LEU A 100 -6.37 -3.96 -5.41
N GLN A 101 -7.41 -3.13 -5.32
CA GLN A 101 -8.78 -3.55 -5.65
C GLN A 101 -8.90 -3.89 -7.15
N GLU A 102 -8.28 -3.09 -8.01
CA GLU A 102 -8.18 -3.37 -9.44
C GLU A 102 -7.44 -4.70 -9.68
N ALA A 103 -6.35 -4.96 -8.97
CA ALA A 103 -5.60 -6.22 -9.06
C ALA A 103 -6.48 -7.45 -8.82
N GLY A 104 -7.38 -7.40 -7.83
CA GLY A 104 -8.28 -8.50 -7.49
C GLY A 104 -9.34 -8.82 -8.56
N SER A 105 -9.63 -7.88 -9.47
CA SER A 105 -10.63 -8.03 -10.54
C SER A 105 -10.02 -8.43 -11.89
N ASN A 106 -8.69 -8.55 -11.97
CA ASN A 106 -7.95 -8.74 -13.21
C ASN A 106 -7.32 -10.15 -13.32
N THR A 107 -6.67 -10.42 -14.46
CA THR A 107 -5.92 -11.68 -14.67
C THR A 107 -4.81 -11.85 -13.63
N PRO A 108 -4.43 -13.08 -13.25
CA PRO A 108 -3.37 -13.31 -12.25
C PRO A 108 -2.05 -12.62 -12.57
N GLN A 109 -1.65 -12.56 -13.85
CA GLN A 109 -0.43 -11.90 -14.27
C GLN A 109 -0.50 -10.38 -14.06
N CYS A 110 -1.66 -9.77 -14.30
CA CYS A 110 -1.90 -8.36 -14.02
C CYS A 110 -1.92 -8.09 -12.51
N ALA A 111 -2.59 -8.96 -11.74
CA ALA A 111 -2.67 -8.83 -10.29
C ALA A 111 -1.28 -8.77 -9.64
N ILE A 112 -0.36 -9.64 -10.09
CA ILE A 112 1.04 -9.63 -9.64
C ILE A 112 1.74 -8.31 -9.99
N GLN A 113 1.56 -7.79 -11.21
CA GLN A 113 2.19 -6.53 -11.62
C GLN A 113 1.67 -5.33 -10.82
N LEU A 114 0.36 -5.25 -10.61
CA LEU A 114 -0.26 -4.18 -9.82
C LEU A 114 0.15 -4.26 -8.35
N PHE A 115 0.23 -5.47 -7.78
CA PHE A 115 0.75 -5.68 -6.43
C PHE A 115 2.19 -5.16 -6.27
N TYR A 116 3.10 -5.55 -7.18
CA TYR A 116 4.47 -5.03 -7.15
C TYR A 116 4.54 -3.53 -7.40
N THR A 117 3.62 -2.99 -8.21
CA THR A 117 3.54 -1.54 -8.42
C THR A 117 3.20 -0.81 -7.12
N VAL A 118 2.23 -1.31 -6.36
CA VAL A 118 1.86 -0.74 -5.05
C VAL A 118 3.02 -0.85 -4.06
N ARG A 119 3.71 -1.99 -4.01
CA ARG A 119 4.92 -2.12 -3.19
C ARG A 119 5.98 -1.07 -3.58
N ASN A 120 6.23 -0.91 -4.88
CA ASN A 120 7.19 0.06 -5.39
C ASN A 120 6.78 1.51 -5.07
N MET A 121 5.48 1.84 -5.00
CA MET A 121 5.03 3.16 -4.56
C MET A 121 5.55 3.48 -3.16
N PHE A 122 5.41 2.54 -2.21
CA PHE A 122 5.85 2.74 -0.83
C PHE A 122 7.37 2.63 -0.66
N GLU A 123 8.05 1.80 -1.46
CA GLU A 123 9.51 1.79 -1.51
C GLU A 123 10.05 3.15 -1.96
N ILE A 124 9.51 3.70 -3.06
CA ILE A 124 9.93 5.01 -3.59
C ILE A 124 9.55 6.14 -2.63
N PHE A 125 8.45 6.02 -1.87
CA PHE A 125 8.08 6.99 -0.84
C PHE A 125 9.21 7.22 0.17
N CYS A 126 9.82 6.12 0.65
CA CYS A 126 10.92 6.14 1.62
C CYS A 126 12.15 6.90 1.12
N ASP A 127 12.35 6.99 -0.20
CA ASP A 127 13.46 7.72 -0.80
C ASP A 127 13.06 9.16 -1.18
N VAL A 128 11.91 9.32 -1.84
CA VAL A 128 11.50 10.58 -2.46
C VAL A 128 11.11 11.62 -1.42
N VAL A 129 10.33 11.25 -0.40
CA VAL A 129 9.81 12.21 0.58
C VAL A 129 10.95 12.79 1.44
N PRO A 130 11.85 11.98 2.03
CA PRO A 130 12.99 12.50 2.78
C PRO A 130 13.96 13.31 1.92
N THR A 131 14.11 12.95 0.64
CA THR A 131 15.00 13.67 -0.28
C THR A 131 14.42 15.01 -0.71
N TYR A 132 13.16 15.05 -1.14
CA TYR A 132 12.53 16.26 -1.68
C TYR A 132 12.22 17.27 -0.57
N HIS A 133 11.73 16.80 0.58
CA HIS A 133 11.37 17.65 1.72
C HIS A 133 12.51 17.80 2.74
N ARG A 134 13.75 17.46 2.37
CA ARG A 134 14.92 17.44 3.28
C ARG A 134 15.04 18.70 4.13
N ASP A 135 14.99 19.87 3.50
CA ASP A 135 15.15 21.16 4.18
C ASP A 135 14.02 21.41 5.18
N SER A 136 12.80 21.10 4.77
CA SER A 136 11.58 21.19 5.55
C SER A 136 11.65 20.30 6.80
N LEU A 137 11.98 19.02 6.60
CA LEU A 137 12.12 18.03 7.67
C LEU A 137 13.27 18.35 8.64
N GLN A 138 14.37 18.94 8.16
CA GLN A 138 15.51 19.33 9.00
C GLN A 138 15.25 20.60 9.82
N LYS A 139 14.50 21.56 9.27
CA LYS A 139 14.28 22.88 9.90
C LYS A 139 13.04 22.88 10.81
N LEU A 140 12.04 22.06 10.52
CA LEU A 140 10.75 22.06 11.18
C LEU A 140 10.50 20.72 11.89
N SER A 141 10.64 20.73 13.22
CA SER A 141 10.38 19.55 14.06
C SER A 141 8.96 18.98 13.87
N LEU A 142 7.98 19.86 13.62
CA LEU A 142 6.60 19.46 13.35
C LEU A 142 6.45 18.67 12.04
N GLU A 143 7.16 19.06 10.97
CA GLU A 143 7.10 18.32 9.69
C GLU A 143 7.83 16.98 9.79
N CYS A 144 8.91 16.89 10.57
CA CYS A 144 9.55 15.63 10.89
C CYS A 144 8.62 14.69 11.69
N ALA A 145 7.92 15.21 12.70
CA ALA A 145 6.93 14.43 13.46
C ALA A 145 5.76 13.98 12.57
N LEU A 146 5.30 14.86 11.69
CA LEU A 146 4.26 14.53 10.72
C LEU A 146 4.72 13.45 9.72
N HIS A 147 5.96 13.53 9.23
CA HIS A 147 6.52 12.49 8.37
C HIS A 147 6.64 11.16 9.09
N HIS A 148 7.04 11.16 10.37
CA HIS A 148 7.02 9.96 11.20
C HIS A 148 5.60 9.35 11.29
N ASN A 149 4.57 10.16 11.51
CA ASN A 149 3.18 9.70 11.51
C ASN A 149 2.77 9.13 10.14
N ASN A 150 3.14 9.80 9.05
CA ASN A 150 2.88 9.31 7.69
C ASN A 150 3.52 7.93 7.46
N CYS A 151 4.76 7.73 7.91
CA CYS A 151 5.42 6.43 7.83
C CYS A 151 4.65 5.35 8.60
N MET A 152 4.22 5.65 9.83
CA MET A 152 3.43 4.72 10.64
C MET A 152 2.06 4.42 10.02
N TYR A 153 1.46 5.38 9.30
CA TYR A 153 0.19 5.21 8.61
C TYR A 153 0.28 4.29 7.37
N ILE A 154 1.42 4.27 6.68
CA ILE A 154 1.65 3.40 5.51
C ILE A 154 1.88 1.95 5.91
N VAL A 155 2.44 1.72 7.10
CA VAL A 155 2.71 0.36 7.59
C VAL A 155 1.37 -0.38 7.66
N PRO A 156 1.18 -1.46 6.90
CA PRO A 156 -0.06 -2.22 6.95
C PRO A 156 -0.27 -2.70 8.39
N SER A 157 -1.36 -2.26 9.02
CA SER A 157 -1.80 -2.85 10.27
C SER A 157 -2.07 -4.34 10.02
N PRO A 158 -1.61 -5.25 10.89
CA PRO A 158 -1.93 -6.67 10.79
C PRO A 158 -3.44 -6.94 10.68
N ALA A 159 -4.29 -6.02 11.17
CA ALA A 159 -5.74 -6.11 11.11
C ALA A 159 -6.34 -5.66 9.76
N ASP A 160 -5.65 -4.79 9.00
CA ASP A 160 -6.14 -4.22 7.74
C ASP A 160 -5.71 -5.04 6.51
N ALA A 161 -4.89 -6.08 6.71
CA ALA A 161 -4.63 -7.11 5.72
C ALA A 161 -5.87 -8.01 5.56
N GLY A 162 -6.89 -7.48 4.90
CA GLY A 162 -8.13 -8.21 4.63
C GLY A 162 -7.89 -9.51 3.84
N PRO A 163 -8.84 -10.47 3.89
CA PRO A 163 -8.70 -11.80 3.27
C PRO A 163 -8.41 -11.76 1.76
N SER A 164 -8.77 -10.69 1.06
CA SER A 164 -8.52 -10.48 -0.38
C SER A 164 -7.03 -10.28 -0.74
N VAL A 165 -6.19 -9.82 0.20
CA VAL A 165 -4.74 -9.67 -0.02
C VAL A 165 -4.02 -10.98 0.29
N SER A 166 -4.50 -11.72 1.31
CA SER A 166 -4.00 -13.07 1.64
C SER A 166 -4.23 -14.07 0.51
N SER A 167 -5.34 -14.00 -0.23
CA SER A 167 -5.58 -14.89 -1.38
C SER A 167 -4.65 -14.61 -2.58
N ILE A 168 -4.09 -13.40 -2.68
CA ILE A 168 -3.09 -13.02 -3.69
C ILE A 168 -1.68 -13.45 -3.26
N LEU A 169 -1.43 -13.53 -1.95
CA LEU A 169 -0.12 -13.84 -1.34
C LEU A 169 0.15 -15.33 -1.09
N THR A 170 -0.85 -16.21 -1.17
CA THR A 170 -0.61 -17.66 -1.05
C THR A 170 0.13 -18.17 -2.30
N PRO A 171 1.37 -18.68 -2.19
CA PRO A 171 2.01 -19.35 -3.30
C PRO A 171 1.22 -20.62 -3.64
N ALA A 172 0.98 -20.85 -4.93
CA ALA A 172 0.39 -22.10 -5.39
C ALA A 172 1.23 -23.29 -4.87
N PRO A 173 0.61 -24.36 -4.36
CA PRO A 173 1.35 -25.54 -3.93
C PRO A 173 2.08 -26.14 -5.15
N LEU A 174 3.33 -26.54 -4.91
CA LEU A 174 4.21 -27.22 -5.88
C LEU A 174 3.59 -28.53 -6.40
#